data_AF-A0A955NTU4-F1
#
_entry.id   AF-A0A955NTU4-F1
#
_cell.length_a   1.000
_cell.length_b   1.000
_cell.length_c   1.000
_cell.angle_alpha   90.00
_cell.angle_beta   90.00
_cell.angle_gamma   90.00
#
_symmetry.space_group_name_H-M   'P 1'
#
loop_
_entity.id
_entity.type
_entity.pdbx_description
1 polymer ?
#
loop_
_entity_poly.entity_id
_entity_poly.type
_entity_poly.pdbx_seq_one_letter_code
_entity_poly.pdbx_strand_id
1 'polypeptide(L)'
;QFAGLTLSFDTISQTKGIETIPFFGITKLMGEGMSYGGEGDLFVTAAGEIAGRLCQEMCFTEIYTMDFKNNAVLNSHMAECNWRFARKDRKPKLVSRQFSLASSPPFLMAHFALEPGPVTLFDLAIDSEGGFRFILFECEVDDWPASEKLDRPNFKLKFKRDLREVMDEYSLLGGGHHLNLVYGSHSRRFEILADHCGVLCTRIANA
;
A
#
# COMPACT_ATOMS: atom_id res chain seq x y z
N GLN A 1 8.23 19.92 -9.93
CA GLN A 1 8.55 18.48 -9.79
C GLN A 1 7.25 17.76 -9.47
N PHE A 2 7.00 16.58 -10.05
CA PHE A 2 5.81 15.79 -9.73
C PHE A 2 5.94 15.17 -8.35
N ALA A 3 4.81 15.03 -7.65
CA ALA A 3 4.76 14.53 -6.28
C ALA A 3 4.48 13.02 -6.24
N GLY A 4 3.55 12.55 -7.09
CA GLY A 4 3.27 11.13 -7.28
C GLY A 4 3.18 10.73 -8.76
N LEU A 5 3.12 9.42 -9.01
CA LEU A 5 2.96 8.82 -10.33
C LEU A 5 2.08 7.58 -10.27
N THR A 6 1.40 7.29 -11.38
CA THR A 6 0.72 6.00 -11.60
C THR A 6 1.34 5.26 -12.77
N LEU A 7 1.10 3.96 -12.85
CA LEU A 7 1.52 3.14 -13.98
C LEU A 7 0.42 2.17 -14.36
N SER A 8 0.13 2.03 -15.65
CA SER A 8 -0.61 0.91 -16.21
C SER A 8 0.38 -0.03 -16.90
N PHE A 9 0.47 -1.29 -16.46
CA PHE A 9 1.42 -2.23 -17.06
C PHE A 9 1.06 -2.62 -18.51
N ASP A 10 -0.22 -2.58 -18.87
CA ASP A 10 -0.67 -2.79 -20.25
C ASP A 10 -0.13 -1.70 -21.18
N THR A 11 -0.15 -0.46 -20.71
CA THR A 11 0.39 0.68 -21.46
C THR A 11 1.92 0.65 -21.47
N ILE A 12 2.55 0.41 -20.32
CA ILE A 12 4.00 0.51 -20.19
C ILE A 12 4.71 -0.57 -21.02
N SER A 13 4.15 -1.78 -21.07
CA SER A 13 4.74 -2.91 -21.81
C SER A 13 4.78 -2.70 -23.32
N GLN A 14 3.94 -1.78 -23.83
CA GLN A 14 3.86 -1.43 -25.25
C GLN A 14 4.56 -0.10 -25.56
N THR A 15 5.08 0.60 -24.54
CA THR A 15 5.67 1.93 -24.71
C THR A 15 7.09 1.84 -25.27
N LYS A 16 7.30 2.41 -26.46
CA LYS A 16 8.62 2.44 -27.11
C LYS A 16 9.64 3.16 -26.23
N GLY A 17 10.78 2.51 -25.98
CA GLY A 17 11.86 3.05 -25.15
C GLY A 17 11.81 2.62 -23.69
N ILE A 18 10.79 1.86 -23.28
CA ILE A 18 10.74 1.20 -21.98
C ILE A 18 10.92 -0.29 -22.19
N GLU A 19 12.08 -0.82 -21.79
CA GLU A 19 12.44 -2.22 -22.05
C GLU A 19 11.83 -3.18 -21.04
N THR A 20 11.66 -2.74 -19.78
CA THR A 20 11.13 -3.54 -18.68
C THR A 20 10.15 -2.73 -17.85
N ILE A 21 9.18 -3.39 -17.22
CA ILE A 21 8.30 -2.74 -16.25
C ILE A 21 9.16 -2.18 -15.08
N PRO A 22 9.09 -0.88 -14.78
CA PRO A 22 10.08 -0.21 -13.92
C PRO A 22 9.81 -0.38 -12.41
N PHE A 23 9.33 -1.53 -11.94
CA PHE A 23 8.92 -1.72 -10.55
C PHE A 23 10.03 -1.50 -9.52
N PHE A 24 11.28 -1.89 -9.81
CA PHE A 24 12.42 -1.57 -8.92
C PHE A 24 12.70 -0.06 -8.87
N GLY A 25 12.51 0.65 -9.98
CA GLY A 25 12.59 2.11 -10.04
C GLY A 25 11.50 2.75 -9.17
N ILE A 26 10.25 2.28 -9.31
CA ILE A 26 9.10 2.73 -8.51
C ILE A 26 9.33 2.49 -7.02
N THR A 27 9.84 1.31 -6.65
CA THR A 27 10.25 0.97 -5.28
C THR A 27 11.25 1.98 -4.71
N LYS A 28 12.27 2.36 -5.50
CA LYS A 28 13.24 3.39 -5.09
C LYS A 28 12.61 4.77 -4.94
N LEU A 29 11.79 5.19 -5.91
CA LEU A 29 11.13 6.48 -5.90
C LEU A 29 10.20 6.66 -4.68
N MET A 30 9.48 5.60 -4.29
CA MET A 30 8.73 5.63 -3.02
C MET A 30 9.64 5.84 -1.81
N GLY A 31 10.82 5.21 -1.80
CA GLY A 31 11.85 5.47 -0.79
C GLY A 31 12.44 6.89 -0.82
N GLU A 32 12.25 7.63 -1.92
CA GLU A 32 12.60 9.04 -2.04
C GLU A 32 11.42 9.96 -1.72
N GLY A 33 10.26 9.40 -1.36
CA GLY A 33 9.06 10.13 -0.95
C GLY A 33 8.05 10.40 -2.07
N MET A 34 8.24 9.82 -3.27
CA MET A 34 7.28 9.94 -4.37
C MET A 34 6.05 9.05 -4.11
N SER A 35 4.85 9.58 -4.29
CA SER A 35 3.64 8.75 -4.23
C SER A 35 3.44 7.84 -5.44
N TYR A 36 2.81 6.69 -5.19
CA TYR A 36 2.58 5.68 -6.20
C TYR A 36 1.18 5.07 -6.11
N GLY A 37 0.59 4.81 -7.27
CA GLY A 37 -0.60 3.99 -7.44
C GLY A 37 -0.46 3.04 -8.61
N GLY A 38 -0.72 1.76 -8.34
CA GLY A 38 -0.80 0.72 -9.35
C GLY A 38 -1.93 0.95 -10.35
N GLU A 39 -1.81 0.37 -11.55
CA GLU A 39 -2.87 0.24 -12.55
C GLU A 39 -3.58 1.55 -12.98
N GLY A 40 -2.92 2.69 -12.80
CA GLY A 40 -3.52 4.00 -13.10
C GLY A 40 -4.34 4.60 -11.96
N ASP A 41 -4.26 4.03 -10.76
CA ASP A 41 -5.03 4.46 -9.59
C ASP A 41 -4.59 5.83 -9.06
N LEU A 42 -5.34 6.85 -9.47
CA LEU A 42 -5.11 8.23 -9.07
C LEU A 42 -5.51 8.48 -7.60
N PHE A 43 -6.48 7.76 -7.06
CA PHE A 43 -6.98 7.99 -5.70
C PHE A 43 -5.97 7.54 -4.66
N VAL A 44 -5.42 6.33 -4.79
CA VAL A 44 -4.35 5.88 -3.87
C VAL A 44 -3.09 6.73 -4.03
N THR A 45 -2.80 7.24 -5.22
CA THR A 45 -1.66 8.14 -5.45
C THR A 45 -1.86 9.47 -4.72
N ALA A 46 -3.05 10.07 -4.83
CA ALA A 46 -3.39 11.28 -4.09
C ALA A 46 -3.39 11.03 -2.56
N ALA A 47 -3.91 9.88 -2.13
CA ALA A 47 -3.89 9.45 -0.74
C ALA A 47 -2.45 9.30 -0.21
N GLY A 48 -1.55 8.76 -1.03
CA GLY A 48 -0.15 8.59 -0.67
C GLY A 48 0.57 9.93 -0.53
N GLU A 49 0.24 10.93 -1.35
CA GLU A 49 0.75 12.29 -1.15
C GLU A 49 0.29 12.89 0.18
N ILE A 50 -1.00 12.76 0.50
CA ILE A 50 -1.55 13.21 1.77
C ILE A 50 -0.82 12.51 2.93
N ALA A 51 -0.70 11.18 2.88
CA ALA A 51 -0.06 10.37 3.91
C ALA A 51 1.42 10.74 4.08
N GLY A 52 2.18 10.85 2.99
CA GLY A 52 3.60 11.22 2.99
C GLY A 52 3.82 12.62 3.56
N ARG A 53 2.93 13.58 3.27
CA ARG A 53 3.01 14.94 3.84
C ARG A 53 2.68 14.98 5.34
N LEU A 54 1.70 14.19 5.78
CA LEU A 54 1.29 14.14 7.19
C LEU A 54 2.24 13.31 8.06
N CYS A 55 2.88 12.29 7.49
CA CYS A 55 3.61 11.25 8.24
C CYS A 55 5.07 11.07 7.82
N GLN A 56 5.60 11.92 6.92
CA GLN A 56 6.97 11.95 6.38
C GLN A 56 7.31 10.80 5.43
N GLU A 57 6.94 9.57 5.76
CA GLU A 57 7.16 8.39 4.92
C GLU A 57 5.86 7.61 4.78
N MET A 58 5.64 7.02 3.61
CA MET A 58 4.47 6.18 3.33
C MET A 58 4.85 5.04 2.40
N CYS A 59 3.98 4.03 2.33
CA CYS A 59 4.12 2.90 1.44
C CYS A 59 2.78 2.56 0.81
N PHE A 60 2.72 2.51 -0.53
CA PHE A 60 1.63 1.86 -1.24
C PHE A 60 1.53 0.38 -0.84
N THR A 61 0.31 -0.13 -0.68
CA THR A 61 0.04 -1.54 -0.37
C THR A 61 -1.31 -1.98 -0.91
N GLU A 62 -1.46 -3.28 -1.12
CA GLU A 62 -2.73 -3.93 -1.47
C GLU A 62 -3.01 -5.08 -0.49
N ILE A 63 -4.28 -5.25 -0.10
CA ILE A 63 -4.74 -6.43 0.65
C ILE A 63 -4.88 -7.59 -0.35
N TYR A 64 -3.93 -8.52 -0.34
CA TYR A 64 -3.83 -9.57 -1.36
C TYR A 64 -4.68 -10.80 -1.04
N THR A 65 -4.72 -11.21 0.23
CA THR A 65 -5.59 -12.30 0.70
C THR A 65 -5.79 -12.26 2.22
N MET A 66 -6.79 -12.98 2.71
CA MET A 66 -7.19 -12.98 4.12
C MET A 66 -6.81 -14.29 4.82
N ASP A 67 -6.31 -14.18 6.04
CA ASP A 67 -5.95 -15.27 6.94
C ASP A 67 -6.86 -15.21 8.19
N PHE A 68 -8.10 -15.66 8.03
CA PHE A 68 -9.11 -15.64 9.10
C PHE A 68 -8.71 -16.45 10.34
N LYS A 69 -7.84 -17.45 10.19
CA LYS A 69 -7.37 -18.27 11.31
C LYS A 69 -6.44 -17.48 12.22
N ASN A 70 -5.59 -16.64 11.64
CA ASN A 70 -4.60 -15.84 12.38
C ASN A 70 -5.00 -14.37 12.53
N ASN A 71 -6.24 -14.02 12.18
CA ASN A 71 -6.80 -12.67 12.24
C ASN A 71 -5.94 -11.61 11.53
N ALA A 72 -5.49 -11.95 10.32
CA ALA A 72 -4.54 -11.15 9.57
C ALA A 72 -4.90 -11.10 8.07
N VAL A 73 -4.36 -10.11 7.38
CA VAL A 73 -4.30 -10.11 5.91
C VAL A 73 -2.85 -10.25 5.45
N LEU A 74 -2.66 -10.89 4.31
CA LEU A 74 -1.40 -10.88 3.59
C LEU A 74 -1.44 -9.72 2.60
N ASN A 75 -0.46 -8.83 2.70
CA ASN A 75 -0.28 -7.71 1.80
C ASN A 75 0.87 -7.99 0.85
N SER A 76 0.68 -7.62 -0.41
CA SER A 76 1.64 -7.72 -1.50
C SER A 76 1.09 -6.88 -2.66
N HIS A 77 1.93 -6.52 -3.62
CA HIS A 77 1.48 -6.08 -4.94
C HIS A 77 2.28 -6.81 -6.02
N MET A 78 2.50 -6.24 -7.20
CA MET A 78 3.30 -6.85 -8.25
C MET A 78 4.80 -6.81 -7.93
N ALA A 79 5.30 -5.69 -7.38
CA ALA A 79 6.63 -5.54 -6.79
C ALA A 79 6.84 -4.21 -6.04
N GLU A 80 5.90 -3.29 -6.13
CA GLU A 80 5.96 -1.91 -5.67
C GLU A 80 5.72 -1.86 -4.16
N CYS A 81 6.78 -1.57 -3.41
CA CYS A 81 6.70 -1.37 -1.98
C CYS A 81 7.85 -0.46 -1.56
N ASN A 82 7.65 0.43 -0.58
CA ASN A 82 8.70 1.31 -0.12
C ASN A 82 9.80 0.53 0.61
N TRP A 83 10.98 0.41 0.00
CA TRP A 83 12.09 -0.37 0.55
C TRP A 83 12.61 0.16 1.90
N ARG A 84 12.36 1.43 2.25
CA ARG A 84 12.76 2.00 3.54
C ARG A 84 12.02 1.38 4.71
N PHE A 85 10.84 0.81 4.45
CA PHE A 85 10.00 0.12 5.42
C PHE A 85 10.40 -1.34 5.61
N ALA A 86 11.34 -1.85 4.82
CA ALA A 86 11.86 -3.20 4.97
C ALA A 86 12.44 -3.41 6.37
N ARG A 87 12.31 -4.65 6.86
CA ARG A 87 12.90 -5.09 8.12
C ARG A 87 14.36 -4.69 8.23
N LYS A 88 14.79 -4.22 9.40
CA LYS A 88 16.18 -3.80 9.66
C LYS A 88 17.11 -4.97 10.00
N ASP A 89 16.55 -6.11 10.43
CA ASP A 89 17.29 -7.31 10.81
C ASP A 89 17.84 -8.11 9.62
N ARG A 90 17.44 -7.79 8.38
CA ARG A 90 17.86 -8.45 7.16
C ARG A 90 17.83 -7.49 5.97
N LYS A 91 18.64 -7.76 4.95
CA LYS A 91 18.65 -6.94 3.74
C LYS A 91 17.56 -7.40 2.76
N PRO A 92 16.89 -6.48 2.04
CA PRO A 92 16.08 -6.85 0.88
C PRO A 92 16.88 -7.66 -0.13
N LYS A 93 16.31 -8.76 -0.62
CA LYS A 93 16.89 -9.56 -1.70
C LYS A 93 16.48 -8.96 -3.04
N LEU A 94 17.37 -8.98 -4.02
CA LEU A 94 17.02 -8.64 -5.39
C LEU A 94 16.76 -9.91 -6.20
N VAL A 95 15.63 -9.95 -6.89
CA VAL A 95 15.21 -11.10 -7.69
C VAL A 95 14.81 -10.66 -9.09
N SER A 96 15.21 -11.43 -10.10
CA SER A 96 14.78 -11.21 -11.49
C SER A 96 13.64 -12.15 -11.81
N ARG A 97 12.53 -11.63 -12.35
CA ARG A 97 11.33 -12.41 -12.63
C ARG A 97 10.64 -11.99 -13.92
N GLN A 98 10.12 -12.99 -14.62
CA GLN A 98 9.23 -12.82 -15.75
C GLN A 98 7.84 -12.45 -15.22
N PHE A 99 7.26 -11.36 -15.72
CA PHE A 99 5.91 -10.97 -15.36
C PHE A 99 4.89 -11.72 -16.20
N SER A 100 3.84 -12.21 -15.54
CA SER A 100 2.82 -13.04 -16.17
C SER A 100 1.64 -12.23 -16.73
N LEU A 101 1.44 -10.99 -16.27
CA LEU A 101 0.26 -10.19 -16.63
C LEU A 101 0.50 -9.23 -17.79
N ALA A 102 1.75 -9.06 -18.23
CA ALA A 102 2.07 -8.26 -19.42
C ALA A 102 3.28 -8.84 -20.16
N SER A 103 3.33 -8.62 -21.48
CA SER A 103 4.45 -9.04 -22.32
C SER A 103 5.65 -8.11 -22.08
N SER A 104 6.57 -8.54 -21.22
CA SER A 104 7.80 -7.81 -20.90
C SER A 104 8.94 -8.80 -20.67
N PRO A 105 10.20 -8.49 -20.98
CA PRO A 105 11.35 -9.28 -20.51
C PRO A 105 11.37 -9.42 -18.98
N PRO A 106 12.11 -10.39 -18.42
CA PRO A 106 12.32 -10.47 -16.99
C PRO A 106 12.93 -9.18 -16.44
N PHE A 107 12.46 -8.76 -15.27
CA PHE A 107 12.92 -7.52 -14.65
C PHE A 107 13.21 -7.69 -13.16
N LEU A 108 13.93 -6.71 -12.61
CA LEU A 108 14.38 -6.72 -11.23
C LEU A 108 13.26 -6.30 -10.28
N MET A 109 13.13 -7.02 -9.18
CA MET A 109 12.24 -6.74 -8.06
C MET A 109 13.01 -6.84 -6.75
N ALA A 110 12.48 -6.23 -5.69
CA ALA A 110 12.98 -6.41 -4.33
C ALA A 110 12.05 -7.38 -3.58
N HIS A 111 12.62 -8.33 -2.85
CA HIS A 111 11.90 -9.29 -2.00
C HIS A 111 12.26 -9.05 -0.55
N PHE A 112 11.25 -8.65 0.24
CA PHE A 112 11.38 -8.34 1.66
C PHE A 112 10.02 -8.33 2.35
N ALA A 113 10.04 -8.37 3.69
CA ALA A 113 8.90 -8.04 4.53
C ALA A 113 9.13 -6.68 5.18
N LEU A 114 8.06 -6.08 5.67
CA LEU A 114 8.11 -4.83 6.42
C LEU A 114 8.58 -5.06 7.87
N GLU A 115 9.19 -4.03 8.47
CA GLU A 115 9.53 -3.98 9.89
C GLU A 115 8.27 -4.21 10.76
N PRO A 116 8.30 -5.07 11.79
CA PRO A 116 7.15 -5.26 12.66
C PRO A 116 6.82 -3.99 13.44
N GLY A 117 5.54 -3.73 13.66
CA GLY A 117 5.12 -2.60 14.47
C GLY A 117 3.78 -1.97 14.08
N PRO A 118 3.31 -1.01 14.89
CA PRO A 118 2.02 -0.37 14.68
C PRO A 118 2.05 0.45 13.39
N VAL A 119 0.94 0.40 12.65
CA VAL A 119 0.76 1.16 11.42
C VAL A 119 -0.65 1.75 11.36
N THR A 120 -0.78 2.85 10.63
CA THR A 120 -2.05 3.39 10.18
C THR A 120 -2.19 3.10 8.69
N LEU A 121 -3.27 2.47 8.27
CA LEU A 121 -3.65 2.39 6.86
C LEU A 121 -4.60 3.53 6.54
N PHE A 122 -4.44 4.09 5.34
CA PHE A 122 -5.24 5.18 4.82
C PHE A 122 -5.70 4.89 3.40
N ASP A 123 -7.00 5.03 3.18
CA ASP A 123 -7.65 4.94 1.89
C ASP A 123 -8.48 6.20 1.62
N LEU A 124 -8.47 6.63 0.36
CA LEU A 124 -9.26 7.73 -0.18
C LEU A 124 -10.32 7.14 -1.12
N ALA A 125 -11.54 7.01 -0.58
CA ALA A 125 -12.69 6.49 -1.30
C ALA A 125 -13.62 7.61 -1.78
N ILE A 126 -14.62 7.23 -2.58
CA ILE A 126 -15.74 8.08 -2.98
C ILE A 126 -16.98 7.62 -2.21
N ASP A 127 -17.73 8.56 -1.62
CA ASP A 127 -18.98 8.26 -0.93
C ASP A 127 -20.18 8.17 -1.90
N SER A 128 -21.35 7.82 -1.36
CA SER A 128 -22.59 7.65 -2.15
C SER A 128 -23.08 8.92 -2.85
N GLU A 129 -22.65 10.09 -2.37
CA GLU A 129 -23.02 11.41 -2.93
C GLU A 129 -21.97 11.91 -3.93
N GLY A 130 -20.93 11.12 -4.21
CA GLY A 130 -19.82 11.49 -5.09
C GLY A 130 -18.75 12.37 -4.42
N GLY A 131 -18.84 12.56 -3.10
CA GLY A 131 -17.83 13.24 -2.30
C GLY A 131 -16.64 12.34 -1.95
N PHE A 132 -15.56 12.94 -1.46
CA PHE A 132 -14.42 12.18 -0.94
C PHE A 132 -14.69 11.67 0.47
N ARG A 133 -14.13 10.50 0.78
CA ARG A 133 -14.10 9.91 2.12
C ARG A 133 -12.71 9.40 2.46
N PHE A 134 -12.26 9.71 3.67
CA PHE A 134 -11.09 9.09 4.28
C PHE A 134 -11.53 7.86 5.08
N ILE A 135 -10.85 6.73 4.86
CA ILE A 135 -11.03 5.53 5.65
C ILE A 135 -9.69 5.18 6.30
N LEU A 136 -9.70 4.99 7.61
CA LEU A 136 -8.51 4.77 8.42
C LEU A 136 -8.59 3.45 9.17
N PHE A 137 -7.49 2.72 9.20
CA PHE A 137 -7.31 1.56 10.07
C PHE A 137 -6.11 1.78 10.96
N GLU A 138 -6.16 1.25 12.17
CA GLU A 138 -4.95 1.01 12.94
C GLU A 138 -4.77 -0.48 13.11
N CYS A 139 -3.58 -0.97 12.75
CA CYS A 139 -3.24 -2.39 12.82
C CYS A 139 -1.74 -2.52 13.09
N GLU A 140 -1.21 -3.73 13.01
CA GLU A 140 0.21 -4.01 13.24
C GLU A 140 0.78 -4.83 12.09
N VAL A 141 1.96 -4.44 11.60
CA VAL A 141 2.78 -5.35 10.78
C VAL A 141 3.26 -6.48 11.67
N ASP A 142 2.82 -7.71 11.36
CA ASP A 142 3.16 -8.90 12.13
C ASP A 142 4.67 -9.18 12.06
N ASP A 143 5.23 -9.75 13.13
CA ASP A 143 6.62 -10.26 13.12
C ASP A 143 6.70 -11.57 12.34
N TRP A 144 6.61 -11.44 11.02
CA TRP A 144 6.55 -12.55 10.08
C TRP A 144 7.52 -12.33 8.92
N PRO A 145 8.37 -13.33 8.58
CA PRO A 145 9.30 -13.20 7.47
C PRO A 145 8.56 -13.25 6.14
N ALA A 146 9.06 -12.54 5.12
CA ALA A 146 8.53 -12.64 3.76
C ALA A 146 8.52 -14.11 3.31
N SER A 147 7.39 -14.55 2.76
CA SER A 147 7.28 -15.86 2.14
C SER A 147 8.24 -15.95 0.96
N GLU A 148 9.10 -16.96 0.94
CA GLU A 148 9.97 -17.28 -0.19
C GLU A 148 9.19 -17.83 -1.39
N LYS A 149 7.90 -18.20 -1.21
CA LYS A 149 7.00 -18.61 -2.30
C LYS A 149 6.46 -17.42 -3.10
N LEU A 150 6.57 -16.22 -2.56
CA LEU A 150 6.25 -14.97 -3.23
C LEU A 150 7.55 -14.25 -3.50
N ASP A 151 7.84 -13.97 -4.76
CA ASP A 151 9.09 -13.37 -5.24
C ASP A 151 9.06 -11.83 -5.25
N ARG A 152 8.27 -11.25 -4.34
CA ARG A 152 7.95 -9.83 -4.27
C ARG A 152 7.70 -9.42 -2.82
N PRO A 153 7.67 -8.11 -2.49
CA PRO A 153 7.46 -7.67 -1.12
C PRO A 153 6.15 -8.23 -0.58
N ASN A 154 6.22 -8.89 0.58
CA ASN A 154 5.03 -9.44 1.22
C ASN A 154 5.18 -9.47 2.74
N PHE A 155 4.08 -9.16 3.41
CA PHE A 155 4.02 -9.02 4.87
C PHE A 155 2.58 -9.24 5.34
N LYS A 156 2.39 -9.46 6.64
CA LYS A 156 1.05 -9.60 7.22
C LYS A 156 0.68 -8.38 8.04
N LEU A 157 -0.58 -7.98 7.95
CA LEU A 157 -1.18 -7.01 8.87
C LEU A 157 -2.14 -7.73 9.80
N LYS A 158 -1.95 -7.55 11.10
CA LYS A 158 -2.77 -8.11 12.16
C LYS A 158 -3.70 -7.06 12.75
N PHE A 159 -4.95 -7.47 12.95
CA PHE A 159 -5.98 -6.66 13.59
C PHE A 159 -6.25 -7.20 15.00
N LYS A 160 -6.69 -6.34 15.92
CA LYS A 160 -7.12 -6.79 17.25
C LYS A 160 -8.60 -7.19 17.27
N ARG A 161 -9.46 -6.48 16.52
CA ARG A 161 -10.85 -6.89 16.24
C ARG A 161 -10.92 -8.04 15.24
N ASP A 162 -12.05 -8.75 15.21
CA ASP A 162 -12.29 -9.83 14.24
C ASP A 162 -12.15 -9.30 12.81
N LEU A 163 -11.26 -9.93 12.03
CA LEU A 163 -10.94 -9.52 10.68
C LEU A 163 -12.19 -9.47 9.79
N ARG A 164 -13.16 -10.36 9.99
CA ARG A 164 -14.39 -10.39 9.19
C ARG A 164 -15.19 -9.11 9.39
N GLU A 165 -15.37 -8.70 10.65
CA GLU A 165 -16.08 -7.46 10.98
C GLU A 165 -15.34 -6.22 10.43
N VAL A 166 -14.01 -6.20 10.56
CA VAL A 166 -13.18 -5.09 10.05
C VAL A 166 -13.30 -4.99 8.52
N MET A 167 -13.25 -6.11 7.81
CA MET A 167 -13.37 -6.14 6.34
C MET A 167 -14.80 -5.87 5.86
N ASP A 168 -15.82 -6.32 6.59
CA ASP A 168 -17.22 -6.01 6.30
C ASP A 168 -17.47 -4.49 6.46
N GLU A 169 -17.01 -3.90 7.56
CA GLU A 169 -17.09 -2.44 7.80
C GLU A 169 -16.36 -1.65 6.71
N TYR A 170 -15.15 -2.09 6.33
CA TYR A 170 -14.39 -1.45 5.26
C TYR A 170 -15.11 -1.51 3.90
N SER A 171 -15.67 -2.68 3.57
CA SER A 171 -16.39 -2.90 2.32
C SER A 171 -17.66 -2.03 2.25
N LEU A 172 -18.39 -1.91 3.36
CA LEU A 172 -19.59 -1.06 3.46
C LEU A 172 -19.29 0.44 3.32
N LEU A 173 -18.06 0.87 3.65
CA LEU A 173 -17.61 2.25 3.48
C LEU A 173 -17.17 2.56 2.04
N GLY A 174 -17.14 1.56 1.15
CA GLY A 174 -16.69 1.72 -0.24
C GLY A 174 -15.17 1.75 -0.38
N GLY A 175 -14.45 1.12 0.56
CA GLY A 175 -13.00 1.04 0.53
C GLY A 175 -12.44 0.35 -0.72
N GLY A 176 -11.33 0.89 -1.25
CA GLY A 176 -10.56 0.29 -2.34
C GLY A 176 -9.76 -0.94 -1.93
N HIS A 177 -9.06 -1.56 -2.87
CA HIS A 177 -8.07 -2.61 -2.56
C HIS A 177 -6.67 -2.03 -2.35
N HIS A 178 -6.42 -0.85 -2.91
CA HIS A 178 -5.19 -0.08 -2.80
C HIS A 178 -5.25 0.88 -1.62
N LEU A 179 -4.24 0.82 -0.76
CA LEU A 179 -4.13 1.67 0.43
C LEU A 179 -2.72 2.25 0.55
N ASN A 180 -2.58 3.23 1.43
CA ASN A 180 -1.29 3.69 1.91
C ASN A 180 -1.08 3.27 3.36
N LEU A 181 0.11 2.77 3.66
CA LEU A 181 0.57 2.39 4.98
C LEU A 181 1.58 3.41 5.48
N VAL A 182 1.41 3.86 6.72
CA VAL A 182 2.39 4.68 7.45
C VAL A 182 2.67 4.04 8.82
N TYR A 183 3.92 4.05 9.27
CA TYR A 183 4.25 3.56 10.62
C TYR A 183 3.74 4.50 11.71
N GLY A 184 3.27 3.91 12.81
CA GLY A 184 2.73 4.59 13.97
C GLY A 184 1.21 4.73 13.97
N SER A 185 0.69 5.29 15.05
CA SER A 185 -0.72 5.66 15.22
C SER A 185 -0.88 7.12 14.79
N HIS A 186 -1.47 7.34 13.62
CA HIS A 186 -1.58 8.63 12.97
C HIS A 186 -3.01 9.03 12.62
N SER A 187 -4.03 8.23 12.98
CA SER A 187 -5.43 8.51 12.63
C SER A 187 -5.87 9.93 13.01
N ARG A 188 -5.43 10.44 14.17
CA ARG A 188 -5.77 11.81 14.61
C ARG A 188 -5.30 12.89 13.64
N ARG A 189 -4.16 12.72 12.95
CA ARG A 189 -3.67 13.68 11.95
C ARG A 189 -4.59 13.73 10.74
N PHE A 190 -5.04 12.56 10.28
CA PHE A 190 -5.96 12.44 9.15
C PHE A 190 -7.36 12.98 9.49
N GLU A 191 -7.87 12.69 10.70
CA GLU A 191 -9.14 13.25 11.19
C GLU A 191 -9.11 14.78 11.20
N ILE A 192 -8.04 15.38 11.74
CA ILE A 192 -7.88 16.85 11.75
C ILE A 192 -7.85 17.41 10.32
N LEU A 193 -7.16 16.76 9.38
CA LEU A 193 -7.15 17.18 7.99
C LEU A 193 -8.54 17.09 7.37
N ALA A 194 -9.24 15.97 7.58
CA ALA A 194 -10.58 15.75 7.06
C ALA A 194 -11.56 16.82 7.55
N ASP A 195 -11.51 17.16 8.85
CA ASP A 195 -12.32 18.23 9.44
C ASP A 195 -12.06 19.58 8.76
N HIS A 196 -10.79 19.93 8.51
CA HIS A 196 -10.43 21.18 7.83
C HIS A 196 -10.85 21.21 6.36
N CYS A 197 -10.87 20.06 5.70
CA CYS A 197 -11.25 19.93 4.29
C CYS A 197 -12.74 19.70 4.08
N GLY A 198 -13.53 19.49 5.15
CA GLY A 198 -14.94 19.10 5.03
C GLY A 198 -15.13 17.73 4.38
N VAL A 199 -14.18 16.81 4.60
CA VAL A 199 -14.19 15.45 4.04
C VAL A 199 -14.69 14.47 5.09
N LEU A 200 -15.53 13.51 4.70
CA LEU A 200 -15.98 12.47 5.62
C LEU A 200 -14.79 11.61 6.05
N CYS A 201 -14.65 11.34 7.34
CA CYS A 201 -13.58 10.50 7.85
C CYS A 201 -14.14 9.42 8.76
N THR A 202 -13.87 8.15 8.41
CA THR A 202 -14.22 7.01 9.24
C THR A 202 -12.95 6.30 9.68
N ARG A 203 -12.76 6.17 10.99
CA ARG A 203 -11.75 5.30 11.58
C ARG A 203 -12.39 3.99 11.98
N ILE A 204 -11.99 2.91 11.33
CA ILE A 204 -12.34 1.55 11.74
C ILE A 204 -11.51 1.25 12.98
N ALA A 205 -12.17 1.29 14.15
CA ALA A 205 -11.50 1.15 15.43
C ALA A 205 -10.76 -0.19 15.51
N ASN A 206 -9.58 -0.20 16.14
CA ASN A 206 -8.80 -1.42 16.34
C ASN A 206 -9.30 -2.22 17.56
N ALA A 207 -9.99 -1.58 18.51
CA ALA A 207 -10.61 -2.19 19.69
C ALA A 207 -11.76 -1.32 20.20
#